data_AF-A0A2N7UKX1-F1
#
_entry.id   AF-A0A2N7UKX1-F1
#
_cell.length_a   1.000
_cell.length_b   1.000
_cell.length_c   1.000
_cell.angle_alpha   90.00
_cell.angle_beta   90.00
_cell.angle_gamma   90.00
#
_symmetry.space_group_name_H-M   'P 1'
#
loop_
_entity.id
_entity.type
_entity.pdbx_description
1 polymer ?
#
loop_
_entity_poly.entity_id
_entity_poly.type
_entity_poly.pdbx_seq_one_letter_code
_entity_poly.pdbx_strand_id
1 'polypeptide(L)'
;MLHPNLHKAAGGENRKRPSLWASNLQTQDLIDEVKAQNRASEPIVSTRGGTGSSTYVVKELVYAYAMWISPKFHLKVIRAYDQLQTEGVAVADHAADDLIDNPLDYMEKLLGQAKQLKAERLHLS
;
A
#
# COMPACT_ATOMS: atom_id res chain seq x y z
N MET A 1 -4.97 -7.92 10.23
CA MET A 1 -5.37 -9.20 9.61
C MET A 1 -6.08 -8.87 8.30
N LEU A 2 -5.43 -9.06 7.15
CA LEU A 2 -5.94 -8.60 5.84
C LEU A 2 -6.69 -9.73 5.12
N HIS A 3 -7.86 -9.41 4.57
CA HIS A 3 -8.85 -10.35 4.04
C HIS A 3 -8.26 -11.17 2.86
N PRO A 4 -8.21 -12.52 2.93
CA PRO A 4 -7.50 -13.40 1.97
C PRO A 4 -7.95 -13.38 0.50
N ASN A 5 -8.73 -12.41 0.03
CA ASN A 5 -9.38 -12.50 -1.28
C ASN A 5 -9.60 -11.14 -1.97
N LEU A 6 -8.62 -10.23 -1.94
CA LEU A 6 -8.62 -9.04 -2.83
C LEU A 6 -8.87 -9.44 -4.30
N HIS A 7 -8.29 -10.57 -4.71
CA HIS A 7 -8.53 -11.16 -6.01
C HIS A 7 -10.01 -11.51 -6.26
N LYS A 8 -10.70 -12.16 -5.31
CA LYS A 8 -12.14 -12.45 -5.46
C LYS A 8 -12.98 -11.18 -5.39
N ALA A 9 -12.62 -10.23 -4.53
CA ALA A 9 -13.29 -8.92 -4.47
C ALA A 9 -13.16 -8.15 -5.80
N ALA A 10 -12.06 -8.34 -6.54
CA ALA A 10 -11.84 -7.79 -7.87
C ALA A 10 -12.47 -8.60 -9.02
N GLY A 11 -13.30 -9.60 -8.73
CA GLY A 11 -14.03 -10.39 -9.72
C GLY A 11 -13.39 -11.74 -10.08
N GLY A 12 -12.29 -12.14 -9.45
CA GLY A 12 -11.75 -13.50 -9.55
C GLY A 12 -11.25 -13.91 -10.94
N GLU A 13 -10.89 -12.94 -11.79
CA GLU A 13 -10.52 -13.21 -13.17
C GLU A 13 -9.20 -13.98 -13.27
N ASN A 14 -9.21 -15.17 -13.89
CA ASN A 14 -8.04 -16.07 -13.92
C ASN A 14 -6.74 -15.44 -14.43
N ARG A 15 -6.80 -14.53 -15.42
CA ARG A 15 -5.61 -13.81 -15.94
C ARG A 15 -4.98 -12.87 -14.91
N LYS A 16 -5.72 -12.53 -13.85
CA LYS A 16 -5.32 -11.66 -12.74
C LYS A 16 -5.02 -12.44 -11.47
N ARG A 17 -4.87 -13.77 -11.54
CA ARG A 17 -4.61 -14.58 -10.34
C ARG A 17 -3.27 -14.21 -9.69
N PRO A 18 -3.17 -14.25 -8.35
CA PRO A 18 -1.94 -13.88 -7.63
C PRO A 18 -0.69 -14.65 -8.08
N SER A 19 -0.83 -15.92 -8.48
CA SER A 19 0.32 -16.71 -8.95
C SER A 19 0.92 -16.19 -10.26
N LEU A 20 0.12 -15.64 -11.17
CA LEU A 20 0.65 -15.02 -12.40
C LEU A 20 1.37 -13.71 -12.09
N TRP A 21 0.80 -12.92 -11.18
CA TRP A 21 1.43 -11.68 -10.73
C TRP A 21 2.77 -11.96 -10.04
N ALA A 22 2.80 -12.91 -9.12
CA ALA A 22 4.02 -13.30 -8.42
C ALA A 22 5.13 -13.75 -9.40
N SER A 23 4.78 -14.38 -10.53
CA SER A 23 5.78 -14.78 -11.55
C SER A 23 6.21 -13.65 -12.50
N ASN A 24 5.62 -12.45 -12.41
CA ASN A 24 6.01 -11.31 -13.24
C ASN A 24 7.37 -10.76 -12.82
N LEU A 25 8.26 -10.48 -13.78
CA LEU A 25 9.59 -9.90 -13.54
C LEU A 25 9.53 -8.62 -12.69
N GLN A 26 8.66 -7.66 -13.06
CA GLN A 26 8.49 -6.41 -12.30
C GLN A 26 8.08 -6.67 -10.85
N THR A 27 7.30 -7.72 -10.60
CA THR A 27 6.87 -8.07 -9.25
C THR A 27 7.99 -8.71 -8.45
N GLN A 28 8.82 -9.53 -9.07
CA GLN A 28 10.03 -10.09 -8.45
C GLN A 28 11.01 -8.99 -8.08
N ASP A 29 11.27 -8.05 -9.00
CA ASP A 29 12.15 -6.90 -8.74
C ASP A 29 11.63 -6.06 -7.56
N LEU A 30 10.31 -5.80 -7.51
CA LEU A 30 9.70 -5.09 -6.38
C LEU A 30 9.82 -5.87 -5.06
N ILE A 31 9.62 -7.18 -5.08
CA ILE A 31 9.78 -8.03 -3.89
C ILE A 31 11.21 -7.92 -3.35
N ASP A 32 12.21 -7.94 -4.23
CA ASP A 32 13.61 -7.87 -3.83
C ASP A 32 14.00 -6.50 -3.28
N GLU A 33 13.46 -5.42 -3.84
CA GLU A 33 13.62 -4.06 -3.28
C GLU A 33 13.04 -3.98 -1.86
N VAL A 34 11.85 -4.53 -1.65
CA VAL A 34 11.21 -4.56 -0.32
C VAL A 34 12.04 -5.38 0.68
N LYS A 35 12.62 -6.52 0.27
CA LYS A 35 13.55 -7.29 1.12
C LYS A 35 14.79 -6.49 1.49
N ALA A 36 15.34 -5.73 0.54
CA ALA A 36 16.56 -4.96 0.76
C ALA A 36 16.37 -3.88 1.83
N GLN A 37 15.20 -3.23 1.84
CA GLN A 37 14.84 -2.19 2.80
C GLN A 37 14.43 -2.74 4.17
N ASN A 38 13.89 -3.97 4.22
CA ASN A 38 13.43 -4.59 5.46
C ASN A 38 13.90 -6.03 5.60
N ARG A 39 15.21 -6.20 5.85
CA ARG A 39 15.88 -7.52 5.94
C ARG A 39 15.31 -8.48 6.99
N ALA A 40 14.56 -7.97 7.97
CA ALA A 40 13.97 -8.77 9.05
C ALA A 40 12.56 -9.29 8.74
N SER A 41 11.91 -8.80 7.68
CA SER A 41 10.56 -9.23 7.28
C SER A 41 10.60 -9.93 5.93
N GLU A 42 10.17 -11.19 5.89
CA GLU A 42 9.87 -11.84 4.61
C GLU A 42 8.64 -11.16 3.98
N PRO A 43 8.75 -10.56 2.77
CA PRO A 43 7.67 -9.78 2.17
C PRO A 43 6.41 -10.62 1.86
N ILE A 44 6.62 -11.93 1.70
CA ILE A 44 5.60 -12.94 1.42
C ILE A 44 5.86 -14.11 2.37
N VAL A 45 5.14 -14.17 3.48
CA VAL A 45 5.13 -15.33 4.37
C VAL A 45 3.94 -16.21 3.98
N SER A 46 4.20 -17.28 3.24
CA SER A 46 3.21 -18.34 3.06
C SER A 46 3.33 -19.34 4.21
N THR A 47 2.44 -19.27 5.19
CA THR A 47 2.34 -20.34 6.20
C THR A 47 1.60 -21.54 5.59
N ARG A 48 2.36 -22.53 5.11
CA ARG A 48 1.83 -23.86 4.75
C ARG A 48 1.84 -24.74 6.01
N GLY A 49 0.87 -24.53 6.91
CA GLY A 49 0.68 -25.37 8.08
C GLY A 49 -0.73 -25.26 8.65
N GLY A 50 -1.52 -26.33 8.52
CA GLY A 50 -2.81 -26.55 9.22
C GLY A 50 -4.00 -25.71 8.74
N THR A 51 -5.07 -26.38 8.29
CA THR A 51 -6.49 -25.96 8.08
C THR A 51 -6.86 -24.56 7.55
N GLY A 52 -5.90 -23.70 7.22
CA GLY A 52 -6.09 -22.33 6.79
C GLY A 52 -4.80 -21.73 6.24
N SER A 53 -4.52 -22.01 4.96
CA SER A 53 -3.45 -21.35 4.20
C SER A 53 -3.64 -19.82 4.26
N SER A 54 -2.84 -19.14 5.08
CA SER A 54 -2.82 -17.68 5.15
C SER A 54 -1.47 -17.17 4.64
N THR A 55 -1.51 -16.45 3.52
CA THR A 55 -0.34 -15.74 3.00
C THR A 55 -0.34 -14.34 3.59
N TYR A 56 0.65 -14.02 4.42
CA TYR A 56 0.88 -12.66 4.88
C TYR A 56 1.76 -11.95 3.88
N VAL A 57 1.22 -10.88 3.31
CA VAL A 57 1.89 -10.07 2.30
C VAL A 57 2.01 -8.65 2.88
N VAL A 58 3.21 -8.07 2.78
CA VAL A 58 3.44 -6.69 3.22
C VAL A 58 2.60 -5.69 2.43
N LYS A 59 2.30 -4.54 3.03
CA LYS A 59 1.27 -3.60 2.56
C LYS A 59 1.57 -3.06 1.15
N GLU A 60 2.85 -2.86 0.85
CA GLU A 60 3.40 -2.41 -0.42
C GLU A 60 3.02 -3.36 -1.55
N LEU A 61 3.18 -4.67 -1.34
CA LEU A 61 2.83 -5.70 -2.31
C LEU A 61 1.31 -5.84 -2.49
N VAL A 62 0.52 -5.55 -1.45
CA VAL A 62 -0.96 -5.48 -1.57
C VAL A 62 -1.37 -4.33 -2.49
N TYR A 63 -0.79 -3.14 -2.33
CA TYR A 63 -1.07 -2.00 -3.21
C TYR A 63 -0.59 -2.26 -4.64
N ALA A 64 0.61 -2.80 -4.81
CA ALA A 64 1.15 -3.13 -6.13
C ALA A 64 0.25 -4.14 -6.88
N TYR A 65 -0.23 -5.18 -6.19
CA TYR A 65 -1.19 -6.11 -6.78
C TYR A 65 -2.54 -5.45 -7.10
N ALA A 66 -3.05 -4.58 -6.22
CA ALA A 66 -4.28 -3.82 -6.47
C ALA A 66 -4.16 -2.91 -7.71
N MET A 67 -3.02 -2.25 -7.89
CA MET A 67 -2.71 -1.43 -9.06
C MET A 67 -2.61 -2.26 -10.34
N TRP A 68 -2.04 -3.47 -10.26
CA TRP A 68 -1.93 -4.38 -11.39
C TRP A 68 -3.31 -4.88 -11.87
N ILE A 69 -4.20 -5.25 -10.95
CA ILE A 69 -5.52 -5.80 -11.32
C ILE A 69 -6.55 -4.73 -11.68
N SER A 70 -6.38 -3.48 -11.24
CA SER A 70 -7.31 -2.38 -11.43
C SER A 70 -6.62 -1.14 -12.01
N PRO A 71 -6.68 -0.92 -13.34
CA PRO A 71 -6.15 0.28 -13.96
C PRO A 71 -6.75 1.58 -13.40
N LYS A 72 -8.03 1.56 -13.03
CA LYS A 72 -8.71 2.71 -12.39
C LYS A 72 -8.06 3.04 -11.04
N PHE A 73 -7.79 2.03 -10.22
CA PHE A 73 -7.11 2.24 -8.94
C PHE A 73 -5.66 2.68 -9.16
N HIS A 74 -4.97 2.09 -10.14
CA HIS A 74 -3.62 2.50 -10.52
C HIS A 74 -3.54 4.00 -10.85
N LEU A 75 -4.43 4.51 -11.71
CA LEU A 75 -4.48 5.92 -12.04
C LEU A 75 -4.77 6.83 -10.82
N LYS A 76 -5.61 6.37 -9.88
CA LYS A 76 -5.84 7.11 -8.63
C LYS A 76 -4.56 7.23 -7.79
N VAL A 77 -3.81 6.13 -7.64
CA VAL A 77 -2.55 6.14 -6.89
C VAL A 77 -1.53 7.07 -7.54
N ILE A 78 -1.38 7.02 -8.87
CA ILE A 78 -0.47 7.91 -9.60
C ILE A 78 -0.83 9.38 -9.35
N ARG A 79 -2.11 9.75 -9.49
CA ARG A 79 -2.56 11.14 -9.28
C ARG A 79 -2.43 11.59 -7.83
N ALA A 80 -2.71 10.71 -6.87
CA ALA A 80 -2.53 11.02 -5.46
C ALA A 80 -1.06 11.26 -5.11
N TYR A 81 -0.15 10.46 -5.68
CA TYR A 81 1.29 10.67 -5.50
C TYR A 81 1.76 11.95 -6.17
N ASP A 82 1.32 12.22 -7.41
CA ASP A 82 1.64 13.45 -8.15
C ASP A 82 1.20 14.69 -7.35
N GLN A 83 -0.06 14.73 -6.90
CA GLN A 83 -0.58 15.82 -6.06
C GLN A 83 0.20 15.99 -4.76
N LEU A 84 0.59 14.89 -4.10
CA LEU A 84 1.41 14.97 -2.89
C LEU A 84 2.78 15.59 -3.17
N GLN A 85 3.39 15.28 -4.32
CA GLN A 85 4.69 15.84 -4.72
C GLN A 85 4.59 17.31 -5.17
N THR A 86 3.52 17.69 -5.87
CA THR A 86 3.36 19.06 -6.41
C THR A 86 2.83 20.04 -5.37
N GLU A 87 1.82 19.65 -4.61
CA GLU A 87 1.12 20.53 -3.65
C GLU A 87 1.62 20.33 -2.20
N GLY A 88 2.42 19.31 -1.93
CA GLY A 88 2.87 18.94 -0.58
C GLY A 88 1.78 18.30 0.30
N VAL A 89 0.57 18.13 -0.23
CA VAL A 89 -0.56 17.50 0.47
C VAL A 89 -1.47 16.78 -0.53
N ALA A 90 -2.00 15.62 -0.13
CA ALA A 90 -3.06 14.93 -0.84
C ALA A 90 -4.14 14.51 0.17
N VAL A 91 -5.40 14.73 -0.18
CA VAL A 91 -6.55 14.33 0.65
C VAL A 91 -7.02 12.96 0.16
N ALA A 92 -7.15 12.01 1.08
CA ALA A 92 -7.69 10.69 0.74
C ALA A 92 -9.21 10.77 0.52
N ASP A 93 -9.72 10.05 -0.48
CA ASP A 93 -11.16 10.03 -0.83
C ASP A 93 -12.08 9.84 0.40
N HIS A 94 -11.70 8.93 1.32
CA HIS A 94 -12.50 8.61 2.51
C HIS A 94 -12.45 9.66 3.62
N ALA A 95 -11.53 10.61 3.55
CA ALA A 95 -11.35 11.68 4.52
C ALA A 95 -11.82 13.04 3.98
N ALA A 96 -12.34 13.09 2.74
CA ALA A 96 -12.75 14.33 2.10
C ALA A 96 -13.91 14.99 2.85
N ASP A 97 -14.96 14.21 3.17
CA ASP A 97 -16.13 14.70 3.90
C ASP A 97 -15.74 15.16 5.31
N ASP A 98 -14.97 14.32 6.04
CA ASP A 98 -14.48 14.66 7.39
C ASP A 98 -13.62 15.95 7.40
N LEU A 99 -12.81 16.18 6.37
CA LEU A 99 -12.02 17.41 6.24
C LEU A 99 -12.91 18.63 6.00
N ILE A 100 -13.96 18.48 5.17
CA ILE A 100 -14.89 19.57 4.88
C ILE A 100 -15.70 19.91 6.13
N ASP A 101 -16.16 18.89 6.85
CA ASP A 101 -17.02 19.03 8.03
C ASP A 101 -16.23 19.42 9.29
N ASN A 102 -15.00 18.94 9.42
CA ASN A 102 -14.14 19.19 10.58
C ASN A 102 -12.66 19.41 10.18
N PRO A 103 -12.32 20.58 9.60
CA PRO A 103 -10.98 20.83 9.07
C PRO A 103 -9.89 20.88 10.16
N LEU A 104 -10.23 21.22 11.40
CA LEU A 104 -9.24 21.35 12.47
C LEU A 104 -8.67 19.99 12.90
N ASP A 105 -9.51 18.96 13.02
CA ASP A 105 -9.04 17.61 13.37
C ASP A 105 -8.10 17.03 12.30
N TYR A 106 -8.41 17.27 11.02
CA TYR A 106 -7.51 16.88 9.93
C TYR A 106 -6.17 17.63 10.00
N MET A 107 -6.20 18.94 10.24
CA MET A 107 -4.98 19.74 10.38
C MET A 107 -4.14 19.31 11.59
N GLU A 108 -4.76 18.95 12.70
CA GLU A 108 -4.06 18.42 13.88
C GLU A 108 -3.31 17.13 13.56
N LYS A 109 -3.95 16.19 12.85
CA LYS A 109 -3.33 14.96 12.37
C LYS A 109 -2.13 15.25 11.45
N LEU A 110 -2.27 16.18 10.52
CA LEU A 110 -1.18 16.59 9.63
C LEU A 110 -0.01 17.22 10.40
N LEU A 111 -0.28 18.07 11.38
CA LEU A 111 0.76 18.65 12.23
C LEU A 111 1.50 17.58 13.03
N GLY A 112 0.80 16.56 13.52
CA GLY A 112 1.40 15.39 14.17
C GLY A 112 2.39 14.67 13.25
N GLN A 113 1.98 14.38 12.01
CA GLN A 113 2.84 13.75 11.00
C GLN A 113 4.08 14.60 10.68
N ALA A 114 3.90 15.92 10.50
CA ALA A 114 5.00 16.83 10.21
C ALA A 114 6.04 16.86 11.36
N LYS A 115 5.59 16.83 12.61
CA LYS A 115 6.48 16.77 13.79
C LYS A 115 7.26 15.45 13.82
N GLN A 116 6.62 14.32 13.54
CA GLN A 116 7.27 13.02 13.50
C GLN A 116 8.35 12.97 12.39
N LEU A 117 8.02 13.41 11.18
CA LEU A 117 8.98 13.47 10.07
C LEU A 117 10.18 14.36 10.38
N LYS A 118 9.95 15.50 11.05
CA LYS A 118 11.05 16.37 11.51
C LYS A 118 11.93 15.66 12.53
N ALA A 119 11.33 14.93 13.46
CA ALA A 119 12.08 14.16 14.45
C ALA A 119 12.93 13.06 13.78
N GLU A 120 12.34 12.26 12.88
CA GLU A 120 13.05 11.19 12.16
C GLU A 120 14.26 11.72 11.38
N ARG A 121 14.12 12.86 10.70
CA ARG A 121 15.24 13.52 10.00
C ARG A 121 16.40 13.92 10.91
N LEU A 122 16.10 14.37 12.13
CA LEU A 122 17.10 14.78 13.12
C LEU A 122 17.79 13.59 13.80
N HIS A 123 17.11 12.44 13.91
CA HIS A 123 17.71 11.22 14.46
C HIS A 123 18.63 10.49 13.45
N LEU A 124 18.49 10.80 12.16
CA LEU A 124 19.27 10.22 11.07
C LEU A 124 20.45 11.11 10.58
N SER A 125 20.61 12.31 11.14
CA SER A 125 21.71 13.25 10.86
C SER A 125 22.79 13.20 11.93
#